data_AF-A0A0P7AYS9-F1
#
_entry.id   AF-A0A0P7AYS9-F1
#
_cell.length_a   1.000
_cell.length_b   1.000
_cell.length_c   1.000
_cell.angle_alpha   90.00
_cell.angle_beta   90.00
_cell.angle_gamma   90.00
#
_symmetry.space_group_name_H-M   'P 1'
#
loop_
_entity.id
_entity.type
_entity.pdbx_description
1 polymer ?
#
loop_
_entity_poly.entity_id
_entity_poly.type
_entity_poly.pdbx_seq_one_letter_code
_entity_poly.pdbx_strand_id
1 'polypeptide(L)'
;MASATLPGAAVSAAIFSPQSNPPKPQYLSDIRSRLLQDAALKPLKDAILGLPQTWDSLASWRQEMSSLQNARQRVQSLAQWLESGVSEAIESDTSGLVTLPLLTTIHMVQYLDYLRQTQCTHAEFLDSLKNGGVQGYCIGLLSAVVVATSANEEELLNRAAAGLRVALAIGAFGDLAEALSGGDWTTLAIRLRQGDKAEEEELLRRFPGVSNPPPPPPRPLLHQQ
;
A
#
# COMPACT_ATOMS: atom_id res chain seq x y z
N MET A 1 11.39 45.91 22.84
CA MET A 1 10.85 45.39 21.57
C MET A 1 11.22 43.92 21.48
N ALA A 2 10.29 43.02 21.81
CA ALA A 2 10.52 41.59 21.75
C ALA A 2 10.16 41.07 20.37
N SER A 3 11.14 40.46 19.69
CA SER A 3 10.95 39.76 18.42
C SER A 3 10.10 38.52 18.68
N ALA A 4 8.90 38.47 18.11
CA ALA A 4 8.07 37.28 18.13
C ALA A 4 8.66 36.28 17.11
N THR A 5 9.36 35.27 17.61
CA THR A 5 9.67 34.06 16.85
C THR A 5 8.36 33.43 16.37
N LEU A 6 8.19 33.36 15.05
CA LEU A 6 7.11 32.61 14.40
C LEU A 6 7.14 31.16 14.93
N PRO A 7 5.98 30.56 15.27
CA PRO A 7 5.93 29.16 15.65
C PRO A 7 6.54 28.32 14.53
N GLY A 8 7.52 27.49 14.86
CA GLY A 8 8.21 26.65 13.89
C GLY A 8 7.20 25.87 13.04
N ALA A 9 7.35 25.92 11.72
CA ALA A 9 6.42 25.32 10.77
C ALA A 9 6.09 23.88 11.20
N ALA A 10 4.81 23.56 11.36
CA ALA A 10 4.36 22.24 11.77
C ALA A 10 4.91 21.20 10.78
N VAL A 11 5.52 20.14 11.31
CA VAL A 11 6.03 19.03 10.50
C VAL A 11 4.84 18.23 9.97
N SER A 12 4.66 18.23 8.66
CA SER A 12 3.63 17.45 7.96
C SER A 12 4.24 16.20 7.34
N ALA A 13 3.50 15.09 7.37
CA ALA A 13 3.86 13.83 6.73
C ALA A 13 2.64 13.24 6.01
N ALA A 14 2.87 12.59 4.87
CA ALA A 14 1.88 11.74 4.21
C ALA A 14 2.12 10.28 4.63
N ILE A 15 1.07 9.57 5.05
CA ILE A 15 1.18 8.20 5.55
C ILE A 15 0.25 7.27 4.75
N PHE A 16 0.84 6.25 4.14
CA PHE A 16 0.12 5.19 3.43
C PHE A 16 0.04 3.93 4.30
N SER A 17 -1.20 3.51 4.61
CA SER A 17 -1.46 2.42 5.55
C SER A 17 -1.19 1.04 4.97
N PRO A 18 -1.00 0.01 5.82
CA PRO A 18 -0.99 -1.38 5.36
C PRO A 18 -2.42 -1.83 4.98
N GLN A 19 -2.51 -3.00 4.36
CA GLN A 19 -3.80 -3.69 4.25
C GLN A 19 -4.24 -4.13 5.64
N SER A 20 -5.44 -3.73 6.05
CA SER A 20 -5.95 -3.97 7.40
C SER A 20 -7.30 -4.66 7.37
N ASN A 21 -8.30 -4.00 6.76
CA ASN A 21 -9.66 -4.51 6.63
C ASN A 21 -10.09 -4.53 5.15
N PRO A 22 -10.97 -5.47 4.76
CA PRO A 22 -11.54 -5.43 3.44
C PRO A 22 -12.36 -4.15 3.21
N PRO A 23 -12.26 -3.52 2.03
CA PRO A 23 -12.99 -2.31 1.72
C PRO A 23 -14.49 -2.60 1.59
N LYS A 24 -15.33 -1.64 2.03
CA LYS A 24 -16.80 -1.77 1.93
C LYS A 24 -17.25 -1.67 0.46
N PRO A 25 -18.33 -2.36 0.05
CA PRO A 25 -18.85 -2.29 -1.33
C PRO A 25 -19.10 -0.86 -1.82
N GLN A 26 -19.74 -0.03 -0.98
CA GLN A 26 -20.01 1.37 -1.32
C GLN A 26 -18.72 2.14 -1.59
N TYR A 27 -17.68 1.89 -0.80
CA TYR A 27 -16.40 2.55 -0.97
C TYR A 27 -15.72 2.13 -2.28
N LEU A 28 -15.80 0.86 -2.66
CA LEU A 28 -15.33 0.39 -3.97
C LEU A 28 -16.12 1.00 -5.13
N SER A 29 -17.44 1.19 -4.97
CA SER A 29 -18.26 1.90 -5.96
C SER A 29 -17.79 3.33 -6.19
N ASP A 30 -17.43 4.04 -5.12
CA ASP A 30 -16.93 5.42 -5.19
C ASP A 30 -15.56 5.45 -5.90
N ILE A 31 -14.63 4.57 -5.52
CA ILE A 31 -13.30 4.44 -6.15
C ILE A 31 -13.45 4.14 -7.65
N ARG A 32 -14.30 3.18 -8.01
CA ARG A 32 -14.59 2.86 -9.41
C ARG A 32 -15.16 4.06 -10.16
N SER A 33 -16.10 4.77 -9.56
CA SER A 33 -16.70 5.96 -10.17
C SER A 33 -15.64 7.03 -10.47
N ARG A 34 -14.70 7.26 -9.55
CA ARG A 34 -13.55 8.15 -9.78
C ARG A 34 -12.70 7.67 -10.96
N LEU A 35 -12.30 6.40 -10.98
CA LEU A 35 -11.49 5.79 -12.07
C LEU A 35 -12.15 5.92 -13.44
N LEU A 36 -13.49 5.89 -13.52
CA LEU A 36 -14.22 5.96 -14.78
C LEU A 36 -14.51 7.40 -15.24
N GLN A 37 -14.70 8.33 -14.30
CA GLN A 37 -15.10 9.72 -14.61
C GLN A 37 -13.90 10.66 -14.80
N ASP A 38 -12.76 10.36 -14.17
CA ASP A 38 -11.59 11.21 -14.21
C ASP A 38 -10.64 10.78 -15.33
N ALA A 39 -10.52 11.61 -16.37
CA ALA A 39 -9.62 11.34 -17.49
C ALA A 39 -8.14 11.26 -17.06
N ALA A 40 -7.74 11.95 -15.98
CA ALA A 40 -6.38 11.86 -15.46
C ALA A 40 -6.08 10.46 -14.92
N LEU A 41 -7.08 9.75 -14.37
CA LEU A 41 -6.91 8.39 -13.84
C LEU A 41 -6.77 7.30 -14.93
N LYS A 42 -6.78 7.67 -16.21
CA LYS A 42 -6.69 6.72 -17.32
C LYS A 42 -5.48 5.77 -17.23
N PRO A 43 -4.23 6.21 -16.93
CA PRO A 43 -3.10 5.29 -16.83
C PRO A 43 -3.30 4.22 -15.75
N LEU A 44 -3.92 4.58 -14.63
CA LEU A 44 -4.24 3.67 -13.54
C LEU A 44 -5.34 2.68 -13.94
N LYS A 45 -6.39 3.18 -14.59
CA LYS A 45 -7.48 2.36 -15.16
C LYS A 45 -6.94 1.33 -16.16
N ASP A 46 -6.13 1.77 -17.11
CA ASP A 46 -5.57 0.91 -18.16
C ASP A 46 -4.62 -0.14 -17.54
N ALA A 47 -3.88 0.23 -16.47
CA ALA A 47 -3.05 -0.71 -15.73
C ALA A 47 -3.88 -1.82 -15.04
N ILE A 48 -5.01 -1.48 -14.42
CA ILE A 48 -5.92 -2.46 -13.80
C ILE A 48 -6.45 -3.46 -14.83
N LEU A 49 -6.92 -2.95 -15.98
CA LEU A 49 -7.39 -3.79 -17.09
C LEU A 49 -6.27 -4.67 -17.68
N GLY A 50 -5.02 -4.24 -17.55
CA GLY A 50 -3.82 -4.96 -18.00
C GLY A 50 -3.20 -5.92 -16.97
N LEU A 51 -3.71 -5.99 -15.73
CA LEU A 51 -3.21 -6.92 -14.71
C LEU A 51 -3.32 -8.40 -15.13
N PRO A 52 -4.42 -8.85 -15.78
CA PRO A 52 -4.52 -10.18 -16.37
C PRO A 52 -3.29 -10.60 -17.20
N GLN A 53 -2.85 -9.74 -18.12
CA GLN A 53 -1.70 -9.99 -18.99
C GLN A 53 -0.36 -9.88 -18.23
N THR A 54 -0.32 -9.00 -17.23
CA THR A 54 0.83 -8.89 -16.32
C THR A 54 1.03 -10.20 -15.54
N TRP A 55 -0.05 -10.80 -15.05
CA TRP A 55 -0.02 -12.11 -14.41
C TRP A 55 0.44 -13.19 -15.39
N ASP A 56 -0.11 -13.24 -16.61
CA ASP A 56 0.27 -14.24 -17.62
C ASP A 56 1.79 -14.19 -17.90
N SER A 57 2.35 -12.98 -17.99
CA SER A 57 3.79 -12.76 -18.15
C SER A 57 4.58 -13.26 -16.93
N LEU A 58 4.14 -12.93 -15.71
CA LEU A 58 4.79 -13.37 -14.47
C LEU A 58 4.78 -14.90 -14.32
N ALA A 59 3.63 -15.52 -14.56
CA ALA A 59 3.45 -16.97 -14.48
C ALA A 59 4.28 -17.71 -15.54
N SER A 60 4.46 -17.13 -16.73
CA SER A 60 5.34 -17.70 -17.75
C SER A 60 6.82 -17.70 -17.37
N TRP A 61 7.23 -16.76 -16.51
CA TRP A 61 8.62 -16.59 -16.10
C TRP A 61 9.03 -17.48 -14.91
N ARG A 62 8.06 -17.93 -14.10
CA ARG A 62 8.27 -18.77 -12.92
C ARG A 62 7.29 -19.92 -12.88
N GLN A 63 7.81 -21.13 -13.10
CA GLN A 63 6.98 -22.33 -13.13
C GLN A 63 6.25 -22.57 -11.80
N GLU A 64 6.82 -22.17 -10.65
CA GLU A 64 6.20 -22.33 -9.34
C GLU A 64 4.87 -21.57 -9.20
N MET A 65 4.64 -20.53 -10.02
CA MET A 65 3.38 -19.78 -10.04
C MET A 65 2.18 -20.64 -10.45
N SER A 66 2.42 -21.78 -11.11
CA SER A 66 1.38 -22.77 -11.42
C SER A 66 0.75 -23.42 -10.18
N SER A 67 1.41 -23.34 -9.02
CA SER A 67 0.86 -23.82 -7.74
C SER A 67 -0.29 -22.95 -7.22
N LEU A 68 -0.38 -21.69 -7.66
CA LEU A 68 -1.41 -20.75 -7.23
C LEU A 68 -2.74 -21.00 -7.97
N GLN A 69 -3.57 -21.85 -7.37
CA GLN A 69 -4.88 -22.19 -7.92
C GLN A 69 -5.77 -20.94 -8.08
N ASN A 70 -6.44 -20.85 -9.22
CA ASN A 70 -7.35 -19.76 -9.58
C ASN A 70 -6.71 -18.35 -9.61
N ALA A 71 -5.37 -18.22 -9.52
CA ALA A 71 -4.69 -16.93 -9.50
C ALA A 71 -5.09 -16.04 -10.69
N ARG A 72 -5.11 -16.61 -11.90
CA ARG A 72 -5.53 -15.89 -13.10
C ARG A 72 -6.96 -15.34 -13.01
N GLN A 73 -7.88 -16.11 -12.43
CA GLN A 73 -9.28 -15.72 -12.26
C GLN A 73 -9.41 -14.64 -11.18
N ARG A 74 -8.65 -14.75 -10.08
CA ARG A 74 -8.58 -13.72 -9.04
C ARG A 74 -8.08 -12.40 -9.62
N VAL A 75 -7.00 -12.40 -10.40
CA VAL A 75 -6.50 -11.20 -11.07
C VAL A 75 -7.52 -10.64 -12.07
N GLN A 76 -8.24 -11.51 -12.79
CA GLN A 76 -9.31 -11.11 -13.71
C GLN A 76 -10.47 -10.39 -12.99
N SER A 77 -10.74 -10.74 -11.73
CA SER A 77 -11.84 -10.12 -10.97
C SER A 77 -11.65 -8.62 -10.76
N LEU A 78 -10.40 -8.12 -10.68
CA LEU A 78 -10.12 -6.68 -10.61
C LEU A 78 -10.53 -5.95 -11.89
N ALA A 79 -10.23 -6.53 -13.06
CA ALA A 79 -10.63 -5.98 -14.35
C ALA A 79 -12.17 -6.04 -14.51
N GLN A 80 -12.79 -7.17 -14.13
CA GLN A 80 -14.24 -7.34 -14.17
C GLN A 80 -14.98 -6.39 -13.24
N TRP A 81 -14.44 -6.11 -12.06
CA TRP A 81 -15.00 -5.11 -11.14
C TRP A 81 -15.04 -3.73 -11.80
N LEU A 82 -13.95 -3.33 -12.46
CA LEU A 82 -13.88 -2.05 -13.16
C LEU A 82 -14.90 -1.97 -14.31
N GLU A 83 -15.10 -3.05 -15.06
CA GLU A 83 -16.05 -3.10 -16.18
C GLU A 83 -17.52 -3.18 -15.72
N SER A 84 -17.84 -4.18 -14.90
CA SER A 84 -19.22 -4.52 -14.50
C SER A 84 -19.75 -3.73 -13.31
N GLY A 85 -18.85 -3.24 -12.44
CA GLY A 85 -19.22 -2.63 -11.16
C GLY A 85 -19.50 -3.63 -10.03
N VAL A 86 -19.48 -4.93 -10.30
CA VAL A 86 -19.68 -5.96 -9.27
C VAL A 86 -18.38 -6.16 -8.49
N SER A 87 -18.42 -5.92 -7.18
CA SER A 87 -17.24 -6.00 -6.30
C SER A 87 -17.16 -7.26 -5.43
N GLU A 88 -18.19 -8.12 -5.42
CA GLU A 88 -18.28 -9.29 -4.54
C GLU A 88 -17.01 -10.18 -4.56
N ALA A 89 -16.44 -10.38 -5.75
CA ALA A 89 -15.24 -11.21 -5.94
C ALA A 89 -13.96 -10.60 -5.35
N ILE A 90 -13.91 -9.28 -5.12
CA ILE A 90 -12.73 -8.58 -4.58
C ILE A 90 -12.93 -8.09 -3.15
N GLU A 91 -14.19 -8.04 -2.66
CA GLU A 91 -14.52 -7.59 -1.30
C GLU A 91 -14.04 -8.53 -0.20
N SER A 92 -14.02 -9.83 -0.47
CA SER A 92 -13.69 -10.86 0.53
C SER A 92 -12.44 -11.67 0.18
N ASP A 93 -11.78 -11.33 -0.93
CA ASP A 93 -10.55 -12.00 -1.33
C ASP A 93 -9.40 -11.57 -0.40
N THR A 94 -8.73 -12.55 0.20
CA THR A 94 -7.58 -12.35 1.09
C THR A 94 -6.25 -12.49 0.36
N SER A 95 -6.26 -12.95 -0.90
CA SER A 95 -5.06 -13.14 -1.73
C SER A 95 -4.33 -11.82 -1.96
N GLY A 96 -3.00 -11.86 -1.84
CA GLY A 96 -2.13 -10.75 -2.19
C GLY A 96 -2.29 -10.31 -3.65
N LEU A 97 -2.65 -11.24 -4.54
CA LEU A 97 -2.92 -10.96 -5.96
C LEU A 97 -4.05 -9.95 -6.17
N VAL A 98 -5.00 -9.88 -5.25
CA VAL A 98 -6.16 -8.98 -5.32
C VAL A 98 -5.99 -7.80 -4.38
N THR A 99 -5.65 -8.08 -3.12
CA THR A 99 -5.64 -7.09 -2.06
C THR A 99 -4.58 -6.02 -2.25
N LEU A 100 -3.38 -6.38 -2.73
CA LEU A 100 -2.27 -5.43 -2.87
C LEU A 100 -2.48 -4.46 -4.06
N PRO A 101 -2.86 -4.93 -5.27
CA PRO A 101 -3.22 -4.01 -6.35
C PRO A 101 -4.44 -3.14 -6.01
N LEU A 102 -5.45 -3.71 -5.34
CA LEU A 102 -6.64 -2.98 -4.93
C LEU A 102 -6.30 -1.85 -3.95
N LEU A 103 -5.50 -2.14 -2.92
CA LEU A 103 -5.09 -1.13 -1.95
C LEU A 103 -4.21 -0.05 -2.58
N THR A 104 -3.30 -0.42 -3.48
CA THR A 104 -2.50 0.54 -4.24
C THR A 104 -3.40 1.47 -5.06
N THR A 105 -4.44 0.93 -5.72
CA THR A 105 -5.44 1.72 -6.45
C THR A 105 -6.15 2.70 -5.52
N ILE A 106 -6.63 2.21 -4.36
CA ILE A 106 -7.32 3.02 -3.35
C ILE A 106 -6.44 4.18 -2.88
N HIS A 107 -5.17 3.91 -2.54
CA HIS A 107 -4.22 4.93 -2.10
C HIS A 107 -4.03 6.03 -3.13
N MET A 108 -3.89 5.69 -4.42
CA MET A 108 -3.67 6.68 -5.48
C MET A 108 -4.91 7.55 -5.71
N VAL A 109 -6.10 6.94 -5.70
CA VAL A 109 -7.35 7.70 -5.84
C VAL A 109 -7.58 8.62 -4.63
N GLN A 110 -7.38 8.11 -3.40
CA GLN A 110 -7.47 8.91 -2.18
C GLN A 110 -6.48 10.07 -2.18
N TYR A 111 -5.23 9.83 -2.60
CA TYR A 111 -4.21 10.85 -2.68
C TYR A 111 -4.58 11.97 -3.65
N LEU A 112 -5.06 11.63 -4.85
CA LEU A 112 -5.50 12.62 -5.84
C LEU A 112 -6.76 13.36 -5.39
N ASP A 113 -7.68 12.69 -4.71
CA ASP A 113 -8.85 13.34 -4.13
C ASP A 113 -8.45 14.31 -3.00
N TYR A 114 -7.44 13.98 -2.20
CA TYR A 114 -6.87 14.88 -1.20
C TYR A 114 -6.26 16.13 -1.85
N LEU A 115 -5.44 15.97 -2.90
CA LEU A 115 -4.87 17.09 -3.65
C LEU A 115 -5.97 18.01 -4.21
N ARG A 116 -7.02 17.43 -4.79
CA ARG A 116 -8.17 18.20 -5.30
C ARG A 116 -8.89 18.96 -4.20
N GLN A 117 -9.18 18.31 -3.09
CA GLN A 117 -9.93 18.91 -1.97
C GLN A 117 -9.15 20.04 -1.30
N THR A 118 -7.83 19.91 -1.24
CA THR A 118 -6.93 20.94 -0.68
C THR A 118 -6.49 21.98 -1.71
N GLN A 119 -6.91 21.84 -2.97
CA GLN A 119 -6.55 22.72 -4.08
C GLN A 119 -5.03 22.90 -4.22
N CYS A 120 -4.29 21.82 -3.97
CA CYS A 120 -2.84 21.79 -3.98
C CYS A 120 -2.35 20.87 -5.09
N THR A 121 -1.32 21.29 -5.81
CA THR A 121 -0.63 20.41 -6.77
C THR A 121 0.23 19.38 -6.03
N HIS A 122 0.55 18.28 -6.70
CA HIS A 122 1.46 17.25 -6.20
C HIS A 122 2.82 17.84 -5.79
N ALA A 123 3.36 18.75 -6.60
CA ALA A 123 4.66 19.38 -6.34
C ALA A 123 4.63 20.28 -5.09
N GLU A 124 3.59 21.10 -4.95
CA GLU A 124 3.39 21.94 -3.75
C GLU A 124 3.18 21.08 -2.50
N PHE A 125 2.45 19.97 -2.63
CA PHE A 125 2.26 19.06 -1.52
C PHE A 125 3.58 18.43 -1.09
N LEU A 126 4.39 17.90 -2.01
CA LEU A 126 5.72 17.38 -1.69
C LEU A 126 6.63 18.44 -1.04
N ASP A 127 6.57 19.69 -1.49
CA ASP A 127 7.31 20.80 -0.89
C ASP A 127 6.92 21.00 0.59
N SER A 128 5.62 20.91 0.89
CA SER A 128 5.09 21.01 2.26
C SER A 128 5.55 19.86 3.18
N LEU A 129 5.98 18.73 2.61
CA LEU A 129 6.41 17.55 3.35
C LEU A 129 7.91 17.50 3.61
N LYS A 130 8.71 18.51 3.24
CA LYS A 130 10.19 18.49 3.38
C LYS A 130 10.72 18.02 4.74
N ASN A 131 10.00 18.30 5.82
CA ASN A 131 10.42 17.95 7.18
C ASN A 131 9.91 16.60 7.68
N GLY A 132 8.80 16.07 7.15
CA GLY A 132 8.17 14.81 7.62
C GLY A 132 8.16 13.68 6.59
N GLY A 133 8.22 14.03 5.32
CA GLY A 133 8.33 13.11 4.19
C GLY A 133 7.05 12.34 3.88
N VAL A 134 7.20 11.39 2.96
CA VAL A 134 6.17 10.45 2.56
C VAL A 134 6.54 9.08 3.14
N GLN A 135 5.66 8.53 3.95
CA GLN A 135 5.89 7.29 4.71
C GLN A 135 4.86 6.23 4.29
N GLY A 136 5.27 4.98 4.30
CA GLY A 136 4.36 3.88 4.01
C GLY A 136 4.73 2.63 4.79
N TYR A 137 3.72 1.87 5.19
CA TYR A 137 3.89 0.64 5.96
C TYR A 137 3.37 -0.58 5.19
N CYS A 138 4.12 -1.69 5.22
CA CYS A 138 3.87 -2.88 4.39
C CYS A 138 3.73 -2.46 2.91
N ILE A 139 2.64 -2.83 2.24
CA ILE A 139 2.38 -2.43 0.86
C ILE A 139 2.17 -0.91 0.69
N GLY A 140 1.80 -0.19 1.76
CA GLY A 140 1.74 1.26 1.75
C GLY A 140 3.08 1.91 1.40
N LEU A 141 4.22 1.23 1.64
CA LEU A 141 5.54 1.71 1.22
C LEU A 141 5.62 1.89 -0.29
N LEU A 142 5.00 0.99 -1.07
CA LEU A 142 4.98 1.11 -2.53
C LEU A 142 4.27 2.39 -2.98
N SER A 143 3.12 2.69 -2.37
CA SER A 143 2.38 3.93 -2.62
C SER A 143 3.19 5.16 -2.21
N ALA A 144 3.88 5.09 -1.08
CA ALA A 144 4.76 6.17 -0.62
C ALA A 144 5.92 6.42 -1.59
N VAL A 145 6.56 5.36 -2.10
CA VAL A 145 7.62 5.47 -3.12
C VAL A 145 7.10 6.07 -4.41
N VAL A 146 5.94 5.63 -4.90
CA VAL A 146 5.29 6.21 -6.09
C VAL A 146 5.08 7.71 -5.91
N VAL A 147 4.53 8.14 -4.78
CA VAL A 147 4.26 9.55 -4.50
C VAL A 147 5.56 10.35 -4.34
N ALA A 148 6.52 9.86 -3.57
CA ALA A 148 7.76 10.57 -3.28
C ALA A 148 8.68 10.72 -4.51
N THR A 149 8.58 9.81 -5.48
CA THR A 149 9.47 9.78 -6.66
C THR A 149 8.88 10.40 -7.92
N SER A 150 7.65 10.91 -7.85
CA SER A 150 7.00 11.65 -8.93
C SER A 150 7.18 13.15 -8.77
N ALA A 151 7.52 13.85 -9.85
CA ALA A 151 7.61 15.31 -9.84
C ALA A 151 6.24 16.00 -9.96
N ASN A 152 5.27 15.34 -10.59
CA ASN A 152 3.93 15.86 -10.85
C ASN A 152 2.90 14.72 -10.97
N GLU A 153 1.63 15.09 -11.15
CA GLU A 153 0.48 14.18 -11.22
C GLU A 153 0.52 13.25 -12.43
N GLU A 154 1.06 13.70 -13.57
CA GLU A 154 1.21 12.84 -14.76
C GLU A 154 2.23 11.73 -14.48
N GLU A 155 3.40 12.09 -13.96
CA GLU A 155 4.42 11.13 -13.57
C GLU A 155 3.95 10.21 -12.44
N LEU A 156 3.21 10.75 -11.46
CA LEU A 156 2.53 9.99 -10.41
C LEU A 156 1.68 8.87 -10.99
N LEU A 157 0.83 9.17 -11.96
CA LEU A 157 -0.08 8.17 -12.53
C LEU A 157 0.64 7.13 -13.38
N ASN A 158 1.68 7.54 -14.12
CA ASN A 158 2.54 6.61 -14.86
C ASN A 158 3.32 5.69 -13.91
N ARG A 159 3.88 6.22 -12.82
CA ARG A 159 4.57 5.42 -11.79
C ARG A 159 3.60 4.55 -11.01
N ALA A 160 2.39 5.02 -10.73
CA ALA A 160 1.34 4.24 -10.10
C ALA A 160 0.92 3.03 -10.96
N ALA A 161 0.81 3.21 -12.29
CA ALA A 161 0.55 2.11 -13.21
C ALA A 161 1.65 1.03 -13.16
N ALA A 162 2.92 1.42 -13.09
CA ALA A 162 4.01 0.48 -12.85
C ALA A 162 3.94 -0.14 -11.43
N GLY A 163 3.63 0.67 -10.43
CA GLY A 163 3.41 0.26 -9.05
C GLY A 163 2.33 -0.81 -8.91
N LEU A 164 1.22 -0.72 -9.64
CA LEU A 164 0.18 -1.76 -9.64
C LEU A 164 0.70 -3.12 -10.12
N ARG A 165 1.55 -3.14 -11.15
CA ARG A 165 2.16 -4.37 -11.66
C ARG A 165 3.14 -4.95 -10.64
N VAL A 166 3.89 -4.09 -9.96
CA VAL A 166 4.78 -4.49 -8.86
C VAL A 166 3.97 -5.02 -7.66
N ALA A 167 2.86 -4.38 -7.30
CA ALA A 167 1.96 -4.83 -6.23
C ALA A 167 1.41 -6.23 -6.52
N LEU A 168 1.01 -6.49 -7.77
CA LEU A 168 0.58 -7.82 -8.20
C LEU A 168 1.70 -8.85 -8.04
N ALA A 169 2.93 -8.52 -8.45
CA ALA A 169 4.07 -9.42 -8.31
C ALA A 169 4.41 -9.70 -6.85
N ILE A 170 4.43 -8.68 -5.98
CA ILE A 170 4.64 -8.84 -4.54
C ILE A 170 3.55 -9.77 -3.96
N GLY A 171 2.30 -9.55 -4.34
CA GLY A 171 1.16 -10.38 -3.91
C GLY A 171 1.31 -11.83 -4.35
N ALA A 172 1.70 -12.06 -5.60
CA ALA A 172 1.96 -13.40 -6.13
C ALA A 172 3.03 -14.14 -5.34
N PHE A 173 4.15 -13.48 -5.01
CA PHE A 173 5.21 -14.10 -4.22
C PHE A 173 4.81 -14.34 -2.77
N GLY A 174 4.01 -13.44 -2.18
CA GLY A 174 3.42 -13.65 -0.85
C GLY A 174 2.54 -14.90 -0.80
N ASP A 175 1.59 -15.00 -1.73
CA ASP A 175 0.68 -16.14 -1.83
C ASP A 175 1.43 -17.43 -2.15
N LEU A 176 2.48 -17.37 -2.97
CA LEU A 176 3.32 -18.54 -3.27
C LEU A 176 4.06 -19.02 -2.02
N ALA A 177 4.62 -18.11 -1.24
CA ALA A 177 5.28 -18.46 0.02
C ALA A 177 4.29 -19.12 0.99
N GLU A 178 3.06 -18.61 1.09
CA GLU A 178 2.00 -19.19 1.92
C GLU A 178 1.61 -20.60 1.42
N ALA A 179 1.39 -20.77 0.11
CA ALA A 179 1.06 -22.05 -0.49
C ALA A 179 2.15 -23.11 -0.26
N LEU A 180 3.42 -22.71 -0.31
CA LEU A 180 4.56 -23.59 -0.05
C LEU A 180 4.75 -23.91 1.45
N SER A 181 4.29 -23.02 2.34
CA SER A 181 4.43 -23.18 3.79
C SER A 181 3.31 -23.99 4.44
N GLY A 182 2.33 -24.47 3.67
CA GLY A 182 1.28 -25.37 4.16
C GLY A 182 0.19 -24.71 5.02
N GLY A 183 0.09 -23.37 5.01
CA GLY A 183 -0.96 -22.63 5.73
C GLY A 183 -0.67 -22.38 7.22
N ASP A 184 0.56 -22.64 7.69
CA ASP A 184 0.98 -22.23 9.02
C ASP A 184 1.11 -20.70 9.09
N TRP A 185 0.54 -20.10 10.14
CA TRP A 185 0.66 -18.66 10.36
C TRP A 185 2.13 -18.28 10.61
N THR A 186 2.68 -17.43 9.76
CA THR A 186 4.08 -16.97 9.89
C THR A 186 4.21 -15.68 10.71
N THR A 187 3.11 -14.97 10.98
CA THR A 187 3.13 -13.66 11.64
C THR A 187 2.04 -13.56 12.70
N LEU A 188 2.42 -13.13 13.91
CA LEU A 188 1.52 -12.82 15.03
C LEU A 188 1.80 -11.41 15.56
N ALA A 189 0.78 -10.56 15.60
CA ALA A 189 0.87 -9.24 16.21
C ALA A 189 0.31 -9.28 17.64
N ILE A 190 1.17 -9.02 18.63
CA ILE A 190 0.80 -9.00 20.05
C ILE A 190 0.87 -7.56 20.56
N ARG A 191 -0.22 -7.09 21.18
CA ARG A 191 -0.23 -5.82 21.92
C ARG A 191 -0.03 -6.11 23.41
N LEU A 192 1.12 -5.72 23.95
CA LEU A 192 1.38 -5.79 25.39
C LEU A 192 0.62 -4.67 26.12
N ARG A 193 0.06 -4.99 27.29
CA ARG A 193 -0.79 -4.06 28.04
C ARG A 193 0.03 -2.95 28.70
N GLN A 194 1.24 -3.24 29.17
CA GLN A 194 2.13 -2.26 29.79
C GLN A 194 3.47 -2.09 29.07
N GLY A 195 3.75 -2.91 28.04
CA GLY A 195 5.04 -2.88 27.35
C GLY A 195 6.20 -3.24 28.27
N ASP A 196 5.94 -4.03 29.31
CA ASP A 196 6.99 -4.49 30.22
C ASP A 196 7.89 -5.48 29.48
N LYS A 197 9.19 -5.19 29.47
CA LYS A 197 10.21 -6.05 28.86
C LYS A 197 10.20 -7.45 29.44
N ALA A 198 9.82 -7.61 30.71
CA ALA A 198 9.72 -8.92 31.35
C ALA A 198 8.56 -9.76 30.76
N GLU A 199 7.41 -9.14 30.44
CA GLU A 199 6.30 -9.83 29.76
C GLU A 199 6.68 -10.22 28.33
N GLU A 200 7.40 -9.33 27.63
CA GLU A 200 7.92 -9.59 26.29
C GLU A 200 8.91 -10.75 26.27
N GLU A 201 9.90 -10.74 27.18
CA GLU A 201 10.90 -11.81 27.30
C GLU A 201 10.27 -13.16 27.66
N GLU A 202 9.30 -13.19 28.58
CA GLU A 202 8.60 -14.44 28.92
C GLU A 202 7.76 -14.96 27.75
N LEU A 203 7.14 -14.07 26.97
CA LEU A 203 6.44 -14.46 25.74
C LEU A 203 7.40 -15.02 24.70
N LEU A 204 8.54 -14.36 24.44
CA LEU A 204 9.56 -14.83 23.50
C LEU A 204 10.16 -16.18 23.95
N ARG A 205 10.35 -16.39 25.25
CA ARG A 205 10.83 -17.66 25.80
C ARG A 205 9.88 -18.84 25.51
N ARG A 206 8.58 -18.58 25.38
CA ARG A 206 7.57 -19.60 25.04
C ARG A 206 7.56 -19.99 23.55
N PHE A 207 8.20 -19.19 22.69
CA PHE A 207 8.29 -19.43 21.25
C PHE A 207 9.75 -19.37 20.77
N PRO A 208 10.56 -20.37 21.11
CA PRO A 208 11.98 -20.40 20.73
C PRO A 208 12.12 -20.41 19.20
N GLY A 209 12.86 -19.43 18.67
CA GLY A 209 13.06 -19.23 17.22
C GLY A 209 12.47 -17.93 16.67
N VAL A 210 11.70 -17.17 17.46
CA VAL A 210 11.19 -15.85 17.09
C VAL A 210 12.28 -14.78 17.35
N SER A 211 12.71 -14.08 16.30
CA SER A 211 13.65 -12.97 16.42
C SER A 211 12.92 -11.63 16.57
N ASN A 212 13.31 -10.80 17.54
CA ASN A 212 12.87 -9.42 17.59
C ASN A 212 13.50 -8.64 16.43
N PRO A 213 12.75 -7.80 15.70
CA PRO A 213 13.38 -6.79 14.85
C PRO A 213 14.26 -5.88 15.72
N PRO A 214 15.44 -5.46 15.24
CA PRO A 214 16.32 -4.61 16.02
C PRO A 214 15.58 -3.31 16.42
N PRO A 215 15.83 -2.78 17.62
CA PRO A 215 15.21 -1.53 18.06
C PRO A 215 15.55 -0.41 17.06
N PRO A 216 14.63 0.54 16.82
CA PRO A 216 14.92 1.67 15.96
C PRO A 216 16.14 2.43 16.51
N PRO A 217 17.00 2.99 15.63
CA PRO A 217 18.16 3.76 16.08
C PRO A 217 17.71 4.90 17.02
N PRO A 218 18.50 5.22 18.05
CA PRO A 218 18.17 6.30 18.98
C PRO A 218 17.95 7.59 18.19
N ARG A 219 16.85 8.29 18.46
CA ARG A 219 16.59 9.61 17.87
C ARG A 219 17.79 10.51 18.15
N PRO A 220 18.33 11.21 17.13
CA PRO A 220 19.35 12.22 17.37
C PRO A 220 18.82 13.21 18.40
N LEU A 221 19.56 13.39 19.48
CA LEU A 221 19.31 14.47 20.42
C LEU A 221 19.43 15.77 19.62
N LEU A 222 18.29 16.42 19.36
CA LEU A 222 18.29 17.81 18.92
C LEU A 222 18.97 18.58 20.03
N HIS A 223 20.25 18.91 19.82
CA HIS A 223 20.97 19.84 20.66
C HIS A 223 20.18 21.15 20.64
N GLN A 224 19.63 21.51 21.79
CA GLN A 224 19.19 22.88 22.03
C GLN A 224 20.45 23.75 21.99
N GLN A 225 20.58 24.53 20.92
CA GLN A 225 21.32 25.79 20.88
C GLN A 225 20.46 26.82 20.15
#